data_AF-A0AAC9K7E0-F1
#
_entry.id   AF-A0AAC9K7E0-F1
#
_cell.length_a   1.000
_cell.length_b   1.000
_cell.length_c   1.000
_cell.angle_alpha   90.00
_cell.angle_beta   90.00
_cell.angle_gamma   90.00
#
_symmetry.space_group_name_H-M   'P 1'
#
loop_
_entity.id
_entity.type
_entity.pdbx_description
1 polymer ?
#
loop_
_entity_poly.entity_id
_entity_poly.type
_entity_poly.pdbx_seq_one_letter_code
_entity_poly.pdbx_strand_id
1 'polypeptide(L)'
;MTDTAPTTTSERRLRREIGRRLVRAPLAWGVLLLVAATVWTIAGDDLSFFPFLLMLLGGWSIAFSFVNATMDMRPVRAGVAVHLGVAVVLTAVMIVVIDAGSELLAGLPEPVRAVIVVLQIAAGPAAGWIWLGLLSRLTDRIGRRDAHGRPPPVAPEWERDENGDGSHVQFSAIDLRMRALTVAIVAVVLVVGTAGTVLLIAFDDAVMHMGARLAIILTGAVVGLPVYLTLRAVLRRRTLSCSVAFGNDDLRIRAGNATHRIPFRQLQHLVWRTRSDYARIEVRGAGVDLSLITGLAKPPSGRTAELPVLPRRVFRRLELAGLDVERSRRDEVVTFSPRQSAHASTR
;
A
#
# COMPACT_ATOMS: atom_id res chain seq x y z
N MET A 1 -11.68 12.06 -29.00
CA MET A 1 -12.20 10.69 -29.22
C MET A 1 -11.24 9.74 -28.50
N THR A 2 -11.49 9.48 -27.22
CA THR A 2 -10.60 8.69 -26.35
C THR A 2 -10.90 7.22 -26.56
N ASP A 3 -10.06 6.55 -27.34
CA ASP A 3 -10.08 5.10 -27.51
C ASP A 3 -9.39 4.45 -26.30
N THR A 4 -10.07 4.47 -25.15
CA THR A 4 -9.73 3.57 -24.05
C THR A 4 -10.13 2.18 -24.50
N ALA A 5 -9.14 1.34 -24.81
CA ALA A 5 -9.35 -0.06 -25.16
C ALA A 5 -10.46 -0.69 -24.28
N PRO A 6 -11.44 -1.40 -24.86
CA PRO A 6 -12.55 -1.92 -24.10
C PRO A 6 -12.04 -2.90 -23.05
N THR A 7 -12.20 -2.53 -21.77
CA THR A 7 -11.95 -3.42 -20.63
C THR A 7 -12.62 -4.76 -20.92
N THR A 8 -11.83 -5.83 -20.97
CA THR A 8 -12.36 -7.14 -21.33
C THR A 8 -13.34 -7.63 -20.26
N THR A 9 -14.32 -8.44 -20.63
CA THR A 9 -15.31 -9.00 -19.70
C THR A 9 -14.66 -9.83 -18.58
N SER A 10 -13.48 -10.41 -18.84
CA SER A 10 -12.64 -11.09 -17.85
C SER A 10 -12.04 -10.11 -16.82
N GLU A 11 -11.52 -8.95 -17.24
CA GLU A 11 -11.02 -7.91 -16.32
C GLU A 11 -12.13 -7.35 -15.42
N ARG A 12 -13.35 -7.18 -15.95
CA ARG A 12 -14.50 -6.74 -15.15
C ARG A 12 -14.91 -7.79 -14.12
N ARG A 13 -14.91 -9.08 -14.49
CA ARG A 13 -15.21 -10.19 -13.56
C ARG A 13 -14.14 -10.31 -12.47
N LEU A 14 -12.86 -10.25 -12.85
CA LEU A 14 -11.74 -10.32 -11.92
C LEU A 14 -11.76 -9.16 -10.91
N ARG A 15 -11.98 -7.91 -11.37
CA ARG A 15 -12.13 -6.75 -10.46
C ARG A 15 -13.32 -6.92 -9.52
N ARG A 16 -14.45 -7.43 -10.00
CA ARG A 16 -15.65 -7.68 -9.18
C ARG A 16 -15.43 -8.77 -8.14
N GLU A 17 -14.70 -9.82 -8.50
CA GLU A 17 -14.39 -10.93 -7.60
C GLU A 17 -13.36 -10.53 -6.53
N ILE A 18 -12.34 -9.75 -6.91
CA ILE A 18 -11.35 -9.19 -5.98
C ILE A 18 -12.02 -8.21 -5.02
N GLY A 19 -12.85 -7.29 -5.50
CA GLY A 19 -13.60 -6.37 -4.63
C GLY A 19 -14.50 -7.13 -3.66
N ARG A 20 -15.21 -8.17 -4.14
CA ARG A 20 -16.01 -9.04 -3.26
C ARG A 20 -15.17 -9.74 -2.19
N ARG A 21 -13.98 -10.24 -2.52
CA ARG A 21 -13.10 -10.90 -1.54
C ARG A 21 -12.54 -9.91 -0.52
N LEU A 22 -12.14 -8.72 -0.95
CA LEU A 22 -11.63 -7.65 -0.08
C LEU A 22 -12.68 -7.06 0.87
N VAL A 23 -13.96 -7.22 0.57
CA VAL A 23 -15.07 -6.82 1.45
C VAL A 23 -15.53 -8.00 2.33
N ARG A 24 -15.88 -9.14 1.71
CA ARG A 24 -16.53 -10.24 2.43
C ARG A 24 -15.60 -11.01 3.36
N ALA A 25 -14.35 -11.26 2.96
CA ALA A 25 -13.43 -12.03 3.79
C ALA A 25 -13.03 -11.26 5.06
N PRO A 26 -12.64 -9.97 5.00
CA PRO A 26 -12.35 -9.20 6.22
C PRO A 26 -13.58 -9.00 7.10
N LEU A 27 -14.78 -8.85 6.53
CA LEU A 27 -16.00 -8.78 7.34
C LEU A 27 -16.26 -10.08 8.10
N ALA A 28 -16.15 -11.23 7.42
CA ALA A 28 -16.36 -12.54 8.05
C ALA A 28 -15.33 -12.81 9.15
N TRP A 29 -14.06 -12.51 8.90
CA TRP A 29 -13.02 -12.58 9.93
C TRP A 29 -13.29 -11.62 11.07
N GLY A 30 -13.67 -10.38 10.78
CA GLY A 30 -14.00 -9.39 11.81
C GLY A 30 -15.11 -9.86 12.75
N VAL A 31 -16.21 -10.38 12.19
CA VAL A 31 -17.32 -10.95 12.97
C VAL A 31 -16.86 -12.16 13.78
N LEU A 32 -16.10 -13.07 13.19
CA LEU A 32 -15.59 -14.26 13.88
C LEU A 32 -14.70 -13.87 15.07
N LEU A 33 -13.79 -12.90 14.87
CA LEU A 33 -12.90 -12.41 15.91
C LEU A 33 -13.67 -11.74 17.06
N LEU A 34 -14.70 -10.95 16.75
CA LEU A 34 -15.54 -10.31 17.79
C LEU A 34 -16.43 -11.31 18.54
N VAL A 35 -16.96 -12.33 17.86
CA VAL A 35 -17.69 -13.44 18.51
C VAL A 35 -16.76 -14.20 19.45
N ALA A 36 -15.55 -14.56 18.99
CA ALA A 36 -14.56 -15.22 19.83
C ALA A 36 -14.18 -14.37 21.05
N ALA A 37 -13.93 -13.07 20.86
CA ALA A 37 -13.64 -12.15 21.95
C ALA A 37 -14.81 -12.05 22.93
N THR A 38 -16.05 -12.02 22.44
CA THR A 38 -17.26 -12.00 23.28
C THR A 38 -17.38 -13.25 24.14
N VAL A 39 -17.13 -14.44 23.57
CA VAL A 39 -17.16 -15.70 24.32
C VAL A 39 -16.11 -15.69 25.44
N TRP A 40 -14.89 -15.23 25.16
CA TRP A 40 -13.85 -15.10 26.19
C TRP A 40 -14.21 -14.08 27.27
N THR A 41 -14.76 -12.94 26.88
CA THR A 41 -15.17 -11.88 27.82
C THR A 41 -16.29 -12.36 28.76
N ILE A 42 -17.26 -13.11 28.23
CA ILE A 42 -18.34 -13.73 29.03
C ILE A 42 -17.80 -14.81 29.97
N ALA A 43 -16.73 -15.52 29.57
CA ALA A 43 -16.08 -16.51 30.41
C ALA A 43 -15.22 -15.92 31.54
N GLY A 44 -15.20 -14.58 31.70
CA GLY A 44 -14.49 -13.88 32.78
C GLY A 44 -13.07 -13.45 32.43
N ASP A 45 -12.67 -13.51 31.15
CA ASP A 45 -11.37 -13.02 30.66
C ASP A 45 -11.57 -11.85 29.68
N ASP A 46 -11.77 -10.67 30.25
CA ASP A 46 -12.22 -9.46 29.55
C ASP A 46 -11.08 -8.53 29.09
N LEU A 47 -9.88 -8.67 29.67
CA LEU A 47 -8.73 -7.81 29.40
C LEU A 47 -7.38 -8.52 29.27
N SER A 48 -7.34 -9.86 29.24
CA SER A 48 -6.07 -10.52 28.87
C SER A 48 -5.68 -10.16 27.42
N PHE A 49 -4.39 -10.34 27.14
CA PHE A 49 -3.79 -9.94 25.88
C PHE A 49 -4.52 -10.49 24.65
N PHE A 50 -4.99 -11.74 24.69
CA PHE A 50 -5.60 -12.40 23.54
C PHE A 50 -7.01 -11.88 23.20
N PRO A 51 -8.01 -11.87 24.11
CA PRO A 51 -9.31 -11.24 23.88
C PRO A 51 -9.16 -9.79 23.43
N PHE A 52 -8.30 -9.02 24.08
CA PHE A 52 -8.04 -7.63 23.70
C PHE A 52 -7.53 -7.50 22.26
N LEU A 53 -6.55 -8.31 21.85
CA LEU A 53 -6.03 -8.32 20.47
C LEU A 53 -7.13 -8.68 19.46
N LEU A 54 -8.02 -9.62 19.79
CA LEU A 54 -9.12 -10.03 18.91
C LEU A 54 -10.16 -8.91 18.74
N MET A 55 -10.47 -8.16 19.79
CA MET A 55 -11.34 -6.99 19.70
C MET A 55 -10.76 -5.94 18.74
N LEU A 56 -9.46 -5.66 18.87
CA LEU A 56 -8.78 -4.69 18.02
C LEU A 56 -8.75 -5.12 16.54
N LEU A 57 -8.33 -6.36 16.27
CA LEU A 57 -8.27 -6.91 14.91
C LEU A 57 -9.66 -7.08 14.31
N GLY A 58 -10.66 -7.45 15.12
CA GLY A 58 -12.05 -7.57 14.73
C GLY A 58 -12.63 -6.23 14.26
N GLY A 59 -12.48 -5.19 15.09
CA GLY A 59 -12.89 -3.83 14.77
C GLY A 59 -12.21 -3.28 13.51
N TRP A 60 -10.89 -3.45 13.40
CA TRP A 60 -10.13 -3.05 12.21
C TRP A 60 -10.61 -3.78 10.95
N SER A 61 -10.85 -5.09 11.01
CA SER A 61 -11.26 -5.89 9.85
C SER A 61 -12.65 -5.51 9.32
N ILE A 62 -13.60 -5.21 10.22
CA ILE A 62 -14.93 -4.71 9.86
C ILE A 62 -14.82 -3.32 9.20
N ALA A 63 -14.05 -2.41 9.81
CA ALA A 63 -13.84 -1.09 9.23
C ALA A 63 -13.11 -1.13 7.88
N PHE A 64 -12.14 -2.03 7.72
CA PHE A 64 -11.44 -2.25 6.45
C PHE A 64 -12.43 -2.68 5.35
N SER A 65 -13.30 -3.64 5.65
CA SER A 65 -14.37 -4.06 4.76
C SER A 65 -15.31 -2.89 4.42
N PHE A 66 -15.76 -2.14 5.43
CA PHE A 66 -16.65 -1.00 5.25
C PHE A 66 -16.04 0.10 4.36
N VAL A 67 -14.79 0.50 4.62
CA VAL A 67 -14.10 1.51 3.83
C VAL A 67 -13.98 1.05 2.38
N ASN A 68 -13.55 -0.19 2.11
CA ASN A 68 -13.47 -0.71 0.75
C ASN A 68 -14.85 -0.76 0.07
N ALA A 69 -15.89 -1.20 0.79
CA ALA A 69 -17.25 -1.26 0.26
C ALA A 69 -17.75 0.13 -0.15
N THR A 70 -17.57 1.14 0.71
CA THR A 70 -17.97 2.53 0.40
C THR A 70 -17.13 3.15 -0.72
N MET A 71 -15.85 2.78 -0.86
CA MET A 71 -15.00 3.26 -1.96
C MET A 71 -15.44 2.68 -3.31
N ASP A 72 -15.93 1.43 -3.32
CA ASP A 72 -16.44 0.75 -4.51
C ASP A 72 -17.89 1.13 -4.88
N MET A 73 -18.63 1.83 -4.00
CA MET A 73 -20.02 2.23 -4.23
C MET A 73 -20.16 3.17 -5.44
N ARG A 74 -21.13 2.86 -6.29
CA ARG A 74 -21.57 3.72 -7.40
C ARG A 74 -23.04 4.05 -7.25
N PRO A 75 -23.44 5.33 -7.29
CA PRO A 75 -22.63 6.52 -7.55
C PRO A 75 -21.69 6.90 -6.38
N VAL A 76 -20.56 7.55 -6.68
CA VAL A 76 -19.52 7.93 -5.70
C VAL A 76 -20.09 8.77 -4.55
N ARG A 77 -21.09 9.64 -4.84
CA ARG A 77 -21.75 10.48 -3.84
C ARG A 77 -22.44 9.67 -2.73
N ALA A 78 -23.04 8.53 -3.09
CA ALA A 78 -23.67 7.64 -2.12
C ALA A 78 -22.61 7.02 -1.19
N GLY A 79 -21.49 6.55 -1.75
CA GLY A 79 -20.35 6.06 -0.97
C GLY A 79 -19.82 7.10 0.01
N VAL A 80 -19.67 8.35 -0.43
CA VAL A 80 -19.24 9.47 0.44
C VAL A 80 -20.26 9.74 1.56
N ALA A 81 -21.55 9.81 1.24
CA ALA A 81 -22.59 10.09 2.22
C ALA A 81 -22.67 8.99 3.30
N VAL A 82 -22.62 7.72 2.89
CA VAL A 82 -22.60 6.58 3.82
C VAL A 82 -21.34 6.60 4.69
N HIS A 83 -20.18 6.83 4.08
CA HIS A 83 -18.91 6.88 4.82
C HIS A 83 -18.90 8.01 5.85
N LEU A 84 -19.33 9.20 5.47
CA LEU A 84 -19.43 10.35 6.38
C LEU A 84 -20.47 10.12 7.48
N GLY A 85 -21.65 9.62 7.13
CA GLY A 85 -22.72 9.33 8.08
C GLY A 85 -22.28 8.33 9.15
N VAL A 86 -21.67 7.21 8.74
CA VAL A 86 -21.14 6.21 9.68
C VAL A 86 -20.01 6.78 10.54
N ALA A 87 -19.10 7.58 9.97
CA ALA A 87 -18.04 8.21 10.76
C ALA A 87 -18.60 9.14 11.85
N VAL A 88 -19.58 9.98 11.51
CA VAL A 88 -20.23 10.90 12.44
C VAL A 88 -21.00 10.13 13.52
N VAL A 89 -21.85 9.17 13.12
CA VAL A 89 -22.65 8.37 14.05
C VAL A 89 -21.75 7.56 14.98
N LEU A 90 -20.73 6.88 14.46
CA LEU A 90 -19.79 6.10 15.27
C LEU A 90 -19.03 7.00 16.26
N THR A 91 -18.64 8.20 15.83
CA THR A 91 -17.97 9.17 16.72
C THR A 91 -18.93 9.66 17.81
N ALA A 92 -20.18 9.98 17.48
CA ALA A 92 -21.19 10.41 18.44
C ALA A 92 -21.50 9.30 19.45
N VAL A 93 -21.68 8.05 18.99
CA VAL A 93 -21.88 6.88 19.85
C VAL A 93 -20.68 6.69 20.78
N MET A 94 -19.45 6.79 20.26
CA MET A 94 -18.25 6.67 21.09
C MET A 94 -18.15 7.77 22.14
N ILE A 95 -18.53 9.02 21.83
CA ILE A 95 -18.57 10.11 22.83
C ILE A 95 -19.56 9.76 23.93
N VAL A 96 -20.79 9.39 23.57
CA VAL A 96 -21.84 9.04 24.55
C VAL A 96 -21.43 7.85 25.41
N VAL A 97 -20.86 6.80 24.80
CA VAL A 97 -20.43 5.58 25.53
C VAL A 97 -19.22 5.86 26.43
N ILE A 98 -18.29 6.73 26.02
CA ILE A 98 -17.16 7.12 26.87
C ILE A 98 -17.62 7.97 28.05
N ASP A 99 -18.52 8.94 27.81
CA ASP A 99 -18.95 9.90 28.84
C ASP A 99 -19.97 9.31 29.81
N ALA A 100 -20.89 8.45 29.33
CA ALA A 100 -21.96 7.86 30.15
C ALA A 100 -21.76 6.37 30.47
N GLY A 101 -20.63 5.78 30.06
CA GLY A 101 -20.45 4.32 30.00
C GLY A 101 -20.65 3.60 31.33
N SER A 102 -20.12 4.14 32.44
CA SER A 102 -20.24 3.49 33.75
C SER A 102 -21.69 3.45 34.26
N GLU A 103 -22.45 4.51 34.06
CA GLU A 103 -23.86 4.58 34.47
C GLU A 103 -24.76 3.76 33.54
N LEU A 104 -24.48 3.78 32.24
CA LEU A 104 -25.23 3.02 31.24
C LEU A 104 -25.04 1.50 31.38
N LEU A 105 -23.84 1.07 31.81
CA LEU A 105 -23.48 -0.33 31.97
C LEU A 105 -23.90 -0.92 33.33
N ALA A 106 -24.08 -0.09 34.36
CA ALA A 106 -24.38 -0.53 35.72
C ALA A 106 -25.72 -1.28 35.85
N GLY A 107 -26.70 -0.95 35.00
CA GLY A 107 -28.04 -1.58 35.02
C GLY A 107 -28.20 -2.78 34.09
N LEU A 108 -27.17 -3.18 33.33
CA LEU A 108 -27.28 -4.19 32.29
C LEU A 108 -26.85 -5.59 32.77
N PRO A 109 -27.50 -6.67 32.27
CA PRO A 109 -27.03 -8.03 32.50
C PRO A 109 -25.59 -8.23 32.04
N GLU A 110 -24.82 -9.04 32.77
CA GLU A 110 -23.40 -9.30 32.50
C GLU A 110 -23.09 -9.71 31.05
N PRO A 111 -23.87 -10.58 30.37
CA PRO A 111 -23.62 -10.90 28.96
C PRO A 111 -23.77 -9.69 28.03
N VAL A 112 -24.70 -8.80 28.32
CA VAL A 112 -24.95 -7.58 27.53
C VAL A 112 -23.81 -6.58 27.75
N ARG A 113 -23.36 -6.43 29.01
CA ARG A 113 -22.20 -5.62 29.37
C ARG A 113 -20.93 -6.09 28.64
N ALA A 114 -20.67 -7.41 28.63
CA ALA A 114 -19.53 -7.99 27.93
C ALA A 114 -19.53 -7.67 26.42
N VAL A 115 -20.69 -7.81 25.76
CA VAL A 115 -20.84 -7.44 24.34
C VAL A 115 -20.55 -5.96 24.11
N ILE A 116 -21.07 -5.07 24.96
CA ILE A 116 -20.84 -3.63 24.83
C ILE A 116 -19.36 -3.27 24.99
N VAL A 117 -18.67 -3.86 25.97
CA VAL A 117 -17.23 -3.65 26.19
C VAL A 117 -16.42 -4.10 24.96
N VAL A 118 -16.71 -5.28 24.42
CA VAL A 118 -16.09 -5.79 23.19
C VAL A 118 -16.28 -4.81 22.03
N LEU A 119 -17.52 -4.33 21.83
CA LEU A 119 -17.83 -3.39 20.76
C LEU A 119 -17.15 -2.03 20.97
N GLN A 120 -17.04 -1.56 22.21
CA GLN A 120 -16.38 -0.30 22.55
C GLN A 120 -14.88 -0.34 22.25
N ILE A 121 -14.20 -1.43 22.65
CA ILE A 121 -12.77 -1.62 22.35
C ILE A 121 -12.55 -1.76 20.85
N ALA A 122 -13.38 -2.55 20.16
CA ALA A 122 -13.32 -2.71 18.71
C ALA A 122 -13.62 -1.41 17.94
N ALA A 123 -14.47 -0.53 18.48
CA ALA A 123 -14.87 0.72 17.85
C ALA A 123 -13.70 1.72 17.73
N GLY A 124 -12.70 1.67 18.62
CA GLY A 124 -11.50 2.50 18.55
C GLY A 124 -10.74 2.39 17.22
N PRO A 125 -10.15 1.23 16.88
CA PRO A 125 -9.48 1.03 15.60
C PRO A 125 -10.45 1.15 14.41
N ALA A 126 -11.72 0.77 14.58
CA ALA A 126 -12.71 0.92 13.52
C ALA A 126 -12.95 2.40 13.15
N ALA A 127 -13.16 3.26 14.14
CA ALA A 127 -13.33 4.70 13.95
C ALA A 127 -12.07 5.32 13.33
N GLY A 128 -10.88 4.96 13.84
CA GLY A 128 -9.61 5.42 13.28
C GLY A 128 -9.47 5.10 11.80
N TRP A 129 -9.75 3.85 11.41
CA TRP A 129 -9.67 3.43 10.01
C TRP A 129 -10.72 4.10 9.11
N ILE A 130 -11.95 4.28 9.61
CA ILE A 130 -13.02 4.98 8.89
C ILE A 130 -12.64 6.44 8.63
N TRP A 131 -12.10 7.14 9.64
CA TRP A 131 -11.62 8.51 9.51
C TRP A 131 -10.43 8.63 8.54
N LEU A 132 -9.47 7.69 8.58
CA LEU A 132 -8.38 7.63 7.60
C LEU A 132 -8.92 7.45 6.17
N GLY A 133 -9.94 6.62 5.99
CA GLY A 133 -10.63 6.46 4.71
C GLY A 133 -11.29 7.75 4.23
N LEU A 134 -11.92 8.53 5.12
CA LEU A 134 -12.47 9.86 4.78
C LEU A 134 -11.37 10.86 4.42
N LEU A 135 -10.27 10.87 5.17
CA LEU A 135 -9.13 11.72 4.89
C LEU A 135 -8.56 11.44 3.49
N SER A 136 -8.46 10.17 3.10
CA SER A 136 -8.08 9.76 1.74
C SER A 136 -9.00 10.36 0.67
N ARG A 137 -10.32 10.36 0.89
CA ARG A 137 -11.28 10.98 -0.05
C ARG A 137 -11.08 12.50 -0.13
N LEU A 138 -10.79 13.13 1.00
CA LEU A 138 -10.55 14.58 1.06
C LEU A 138 -9.26 14.94 0.31
N THR A 139 -8.17 14.21 0.54
CA THR A 139 -6.90 14.42 -0.16
C THR A 139 -7.06 14.20 -1.67
N ASP A 140 -7.81 13.17 -2.08
CA ASP A 140 -8.10 12.92 -3.49
C ASP A 140 -8.90 14.05 -4.13
N ARG A 141 -9.88 14.61 -3.40
CA ARG A 141 -10.69 15.73 -3.87
C ARG A 141 -9.84 17.00 -4.05
N ILE A 142 -8.97 17.30 -3.07
CA ILE A 142 -8.05 18.44 -3.14
C ILE A 142 -7.10 18.25 -4.33
N GLY A 143 -6.48 17.06 -4.46
CA GLY A 143 -5.61 16.75 -5.60
C GLY A 143 -6.31 16.88 -6.95
N ARG A 144 -7.58 16.45 -7.07
CA ARG A 144 -8.37 16.62 -8.29
C ARG A 144 -8.71 18.08 -8.60
N ARG A 145 -8.91 18.91 -7.56
CA ARG A 145 -9.15 20.35 -7.72
C ARG A 145 -7.89 21.06 -8.18
N ASP A 146 -6.74 20.72 -7.61
CA ASP A 146 -5.43 21.29 -7.99
C ASP A 146 -4.97 20.81 -9.38
N ALA A 147 -5.45 19.65 -9.82
CA ALA A 147 -5.26 19.14 -11.17
C ALA A 147 -6.25 19.72 -12.18
N HIS A 148 -7.29 20.45 -11.75
CA HIS A 148 -8.28 21.02 -12.65
C HIS A 148 -7.62 22.10 -13.53
N GLY A 149 -7.57 21.85 -14.84
CA GLY A 149 -6.88 22.71 -15.82
C GLY A 149 -5.46 22.26 -16.20
N ARG A 150 -4.91 21.20 -15.57
CA ARG A 150 -3.65 20.57 -16.01
C ARG A 150 -3.94 19.30 -16.82
N PRO A 151 -3.23 19.05 -17.94
CA PRO A 151 -3.36 17.78 -18.63
C PRO A 151 -2.98 16.63 -17.69
N PRO A 152 -3.71 15.50 -17.72
CA PRO A 152 -3.41 14.36 -16.86
C PRO A 152 -2.00 13.85 -17.17
N PRO A 153 -1.21 13.45 -16.15
CA PRO A 153 0.09 12.87 -16.39
C PRO A 153 -0.03 11.60 -17.23
N VAL A 154 0.83 11.46 -18.23
CA VAL A 154 0.83 10.32 -19.16
C VAL A 154 1.79 9.24 -18.65
N ALA A 155 1.40 7.98 -18.76
CA ALA A 155 2.28 6.87 -18.43
C ALA A 155 3.46 6.81 -19.42
N PRO A 156 4.68 6.42 -19.00
CA PRO A 156 5.76 6.20 -19.95
C PRO A 156 5.39 5.10 -20.94
N GLU A 157 5.71 5.28 -22.22
CA GLU A 157 5.42 4.31 -23.28
C GLU A 157 6.72 3.76 -23.86
N TRP A 158 6.61 2.59 -24.52
CA TRP A 158 7.73 2.01 -25.25
C TRP A 158 7.91 2.73 -26.57
N GLU A 159 9.06 3.38 -26.72
CA GLU A 159 9.49 3.98 -27.96
C GLU A 159 10.39 2.99 -28.72
N ARG A 160 10.31 3.00 -30.05
CA ARG A 160 11.22 2.20 -30.87
C ARG A 160 12.59 2.85 -30.83
N ASP A 161 13.65 2.06 -30.66
CA ASP A 161 15.01 2.59 -30.77
C ASP A 161 15.22 3.15 -32.19
N GLU A 162 15.89 4.29 -32.32
CA GLU A 162 16.09 5.01 -33.59
C GLU A 162 16.82 4.13 -34.61
N ASN A 163 17.74 3.29 -34.13
CA ASN A 163 18.50 2.33 -34.93
C ASN A 163 17.69 1.07 -35.29
N GLY A 164 16.43 0.98 -34.89
CA GLY A 164 15.58 -0.19 -35.07
C GLY A 164 15.94 -1.39 -34.17
N ASP A 165 16.99 -1.28 -33.36
CA ASP A 165 17.47 -2.30 -32.42
C ASP A 165 16.61 -2.34 -31.15
N GLY A 166 15.34 -2.72 -31.32
CA GLY A 166 14.45 -3.01 -30.21
C GLY A 166 13.65 -1.82 -29.71
N SER A 167 13.52 -1.68 -28.39
CA SER A 167 12.61 -0.70 -27.77
C SER A 167 13.15 -0.17 -26.47
N HIS A 168 12.91 1.09 -26.21
CA HIS A 168 13.35 1.76 -25.01
C HIS A 168 12.21 2.50 -24.32
N VAL A 169 12.36 2.70 -23.02
CA VAL A 169 11.46 3.54 -22.21
C VAL A 169 12.30 4.41 -21.29
N GLN A 170 11.91 5.67 -21.16
CA GLN A 170 12.51 6.63 -20.23
C GLN A 170 11.60 6.86 -19.02
N PHE A 171 12.17 6.78 -17.82
CA PHE A 171 11.46 6.94 -16.56
C PHE A 171 12.40 7.52 -15.49
N SER A 172 11.83 7.96 -14.37
CA SER A 172 12.60 8.37 -13.21
C SER A 172 12.60 7.27 -12.17
N ALA A 173 13.77 7.00 -11.59
CA ALA A 173 13.92 5.99 -10.54
C ALA A 173 14.96 6.40 -9.51
N ILE A 174 14.92 5.74 -8.36
CA ILE A 174 15.96 5.81 -7.33
C ILE A 174 16.68 4.47 -7.35
N ASP A 175 18.02 4.49 -7.38
CA ASP A 175 18.82 3.30 -7.17
C ASP A 175 18.78 2.94 -5.66
N LEU A 176 17.93 1.97 -5.33
CA LEU A 176 17.67 1.56 -3.96
C LEU A 176 17.25 0.09 -3.93
N ARG A 177 18.05 -0.72 -3.24
CA ARG A 177 17.71 -2.12 -2.97
C ARG A 177 16.51 -2.23 -2.05
N MET A 178 15.65 -3.22 -2.28
CA MET A 178 14.50 -3.50 -1.41
C MET A 178 14.87 -3.73 0.05
N ARG A 179 15.99 -4.43 0.32
CA ARG A 179 16.49 -4.61 1.69
C ARG A 179 16.79 -3.28 2.38
N ALA A 180 17.39 -2.34 1.66
CA ALA A 180 17.69 -1.00 2.20
C ALA A 180 16.40 -0.21 2.45
N LEU A 181 15.41 -0.30 1.57
CA LEU A 181 14.10 0.31 1.79
C LEU A 181 13.40 -0.29 3.02
N THR A 182 13.40 -1.62 3.18
CA THR A 182 12.83 -2.28 4.36
C THR A 182 13.51 -1.83 5.65
N VAL A 183 14.85 -1.80 5.67
CA VAL A 183 15.61 -1.33 6.84
C VAL A 183 15.29 0.13 7.15
N ALA A 184 15.18 0.99 6.13
CA ALA A 184 14.81 2.39 6.33
C ALA A 184 13.41 2.55 6.91
N ILE A 185 12.43 1.77 6.45
CA ILE A 185 11.06 1.77 7.00
C ILE A 185 11.08 1.34 8.47
N VAL A 186 11.75 0.23 8.79
CA VAL A 186 11.87 -0.27 10.17
C VAL A 186 12.55 0.77 11.06
N ALA A 187 13.66 1.37 10.60
CA ALA A 187 14.37 2.40 11.34
C ALA A 187 13.48 3.63 11.61
N VAL A 188 12.72 4.09 10.62
CA VAL A 188 11.77 5.20 10.80
C VAL A 188 10.68 4.85 11.82
N VAL A 189 10.11 3.65 11.75
CA VAL A 189 9.09 3.20 12.72
C VAL A 189 9.67 3.18 14.14
N LEU A 190 10.89 2.67 14.31
CA LEU A 190 11.57 2.65 15.61
C LEU A 190 11.88 4.06 16.12
N VAL A 191 12.41 4.95 15.28
CA VAL A 191 12.73 6.33 15.67
C VAL A 191 11.46 7.11 16.02
N VAL A 192 10.42 7.05 15.19
CA VAL A 192 9.16 7.76 15.46
C VAL A 192 8.48 7.20 16.71
N GLY A 193 8.48 5.87 16.89
CA GLY A 193 7.92 5.23 18.07
C GLY A 193 8.67 5.62 19.34
N THR A 194 9.98 5.46 19.37
CA THR A 194 10.83 5.80 20.53
C THR A 194 10.78 7.29 20.86
N ALA A 195 10.94 8.18 19.86
CA ALA A 195 10.85 9.61 20.06
C ALA A 195 9.46 10.01 20.56
N GLY A 196 8.40 9.42 20.01
CA GLY A 196 7.03 9.63 20.49
C GLY A 196 6.84 9.22 21.94
N THR A 197 7.32 8.03 22.33
CA THR A 197 7.27 7.57 23.72
C THR A 197 8.05 8.48 24.66
N VAL A 198 9.28 8.87 24.30
CA VAL A 198 10.10 9.78 25.10
C VAL A 198 9.41 11.14 25.26
N LEU A 199 8.82 11.67 24.19
CA LEU A 199 8.09 12.93 24.25
C LEU A 199 6.89 12.83 25.20
N LEU A 200 6.12 11.74 25.13
CA LEU A 200 4.96 11.53 26.01
C LEU A 200 5.38 11.43 27.48
N ILE A 201 6.49 10.74 27.78
CA ILE A 201 7.02 10.63 29.14
C ILE A 201 7.57 11.97 29.64
N ALA A 202 8.32 12.68 28.80
CA ALA A 202 8.97 13.94 29.19
C ALA A 202 7.97 15.09 29.40
N PHE A 203 6.84 15.06 28.69
CA PHE A 203 5.79 16.08 28.77
C PHE A 203 4.52 15.53 29.43
N ASP A 204 4.64 14.55 30.33
CA ASP A 204 3.51 13.88 30.98
C ASP A 204 2.50 14.86 31.57
N ASP A 205 2.97 15.86 32.31
CA ASP A 205 2.11 16.93 32.85
C ASP A 205 1.32 17.65 31.75
N ALA A 206 1.96 18.06 30.66
CA ALA A 206 1.29 18.73 29.55
C ALA A 206 0.30 17.79 28.85
N VAL A 207 0.62 16.50 28.72
CA VAL A 207 -0.27 15.48 28.14
C VAL A 207 -1.52 15.30 29.00
N MET A 208 -1.36 15.28 30.33
CA MET A 208 -2.46 15.16 31.27
C MET A 208 -3.39 16.38 31.25
N HIS A 209 -2.85 17.59 31.01
CA HIS A 209 -3.65 18.82 30.90
C HIS A 209 -4.31 19.00 29.52
N MET A 210 -3.61 18.65 28.44
CA MET A 210 -4.13 18.78 27.06
C MET A 210 -5.06 17.62 26.68
N GLY A 211 -5.02 16.52 27.42
CA GLY A 211 -5.72 15.28 27.13
C GLY A 211 -5.03 14.46 26.04
N ALA A 212 -5.18 13.13 26.14
CA ALA A 212 -4.48 12.17 25.27
C ALA A 212 -4.70 12.39 23.76
N ARG A 213 -5.86 12.91 23.35
CA ARG A 213 -6.18 13.18 21.93
C ARG A 213 -5.28 14.24 21.31
N LEU A 214 -5.10 15.38 22.00
CA LEU A 214 -4.23 16.46 21.52
C LEU A 214 -2.76 16.05 21.55
N ALA A 215 -2.36 15.30 22.58
CA ALA A 215 -1.01 14.75 22.69
C ALA A 215 -0.65 13.84 21.50
N ILE A 216 -1.54 12.94 21.10
CA ILE A 216 -1.33 12.05 19.94
C ILE A 216 -1.19 12.85 18.64
N ILE A 217 -2.08 13.82 18.40
CA ILE A 217 -2.05 14.65 17.19
C ILE A 217 -0.75 15.46 17.11
N LEU A 218 -0.37 16.12 18.21
CA LEU A 218 0.85 16.93 18.28
C LEU A 218 2.09 16.06 18.13
N THR A 219 2.14 14.90 18.78
CA THR A 219 3.26 13.95 18.63
C THR A 219 3.41 13.50 17.18
N GLY A 220 2.29 13.16 16.51
CA GLY A 220 2.30 12.84 15.08
C GLY A 220 2.78 13.99 14.20
N ALA A 221 2.36 15.22 14.52
CA ALA A 221 2.75 16.42 13.77
C ALA A 221 4.20 16.87 14.03
N VAL A 222 4.72 16.70 15.24
CA VAL A 222 6.07 17.12 15.64
C VAL A 222 7.12 16.06 15.28
N VAL A 223 6.76 14.78 15.35
CA VAL A 223 7.70 13.68 15.08
C VAL A 223 7.45 13.07 13.71
N GLY A 224 6.23 12.58 13.47
CA GLY A 224 5.88 11.83 12.26
C GLY A 224 6.02 12.68 10.99
N LEU A 225 5.47 13.90 10.98
CA LEU A 225 5.49 14.75 9.79
C LEU A 225 6.91 15.18 9.38
N PRO A 226 7.79 15.68 10.28
CA PRO A 226 9.17 16.00 9.91
C PRO A 226 9.97 14.80 9.41
N VAL A 227 9.81 13.62 10.03
CA VAL A 227 10.49 12.40 9.54
C VAL A 227 9.99 12.03 8.14
N TYR A 228 8.67 12.07 7.91
CA TYR A 228 8.08 11.81 6.61
C TYR A 228 8.58 12.80 5.54
N LEU A 229 8.57 14.10 5.83
CA LEU A 229 9.02 15.12 4.90
C LEU A 229 10.52 15.00 4.59
N THR A 230 11.32 14.67 5.61
CA THR A 230 12.77 14.44 5.46
C THR A 230 13.03 13.23 4.57
N LEU A 231 12.38 12.10 4.84
CA LEU A 231 12.51 10.90 4.02
C LEU A 231 12.10 11.17 2.57
N ARG A 232 10.94 11.81 2.37
CA ARG A 232 10.44 12.21 1.06
C ARG A 232 11.43 13.12 0.33
N ALA A 233 12.00 14.11 1.01
CA ALA A 233 12.98 15.02 0.44
C ALA A 233 14.27 14.28 0.05
N VAL A 234 14.79 13.41 0.91
CA VAL A 234 15.99 12.59 0.65
C VAL A 234 15.78 11.68 -0.55
N LEU A 235 14.65 10.95 -0.61
CA LEU A 235 14.32 10.07 -1.74
C LEU A 235 14.18 10.86 -3.04
N ARG A 236 13.49 12.00 -3.01
CA ARG A 236 13.33 12.85 -4.20
C ARG A 236 14.65 13.47 -4.68
N ARG A 237 15.58 13.78 -3.78
CA ARG A 237 16.92 14.26 -4.15
C ARG A 237 17.77 13.18 -4.83
N ARG A 238 17.51 11.91 -4.55
CA ARG A 238 18.19 10.75 -5.16
C ARG A 238 17.55 10.26 -6.45
N THR A 239 16.54 10.98 -6.96
CA THR A 239 15.88 10.59 -8.20
C THR A 239 16.82 10.81 -9.40
N LEU A 240 17.03 9.75 -10.17
CA LEU A 240 17.82 9.71 -11.39
C LEU A 240 16.89 9.63 -12.61
N SER A 241 17.35 10.19 -13.73
CA SER A 241 16.78 9.88 -15.04
C SER A 241 17.33 8.53 -15.50
N CYS A 242 16.43 7.62 -15.82
CA CYS A 242 16.77 6.26 -16.22
C CYS A 242 16.15 5.94 -17.58
N SER A 243 16.84 5.10 -18.35
CA SER A 243 16.25 4.46 -19.52
C SER A 243 16.54 2.97 -19.49
N VAL A 244 15.58 2.19 -19.97
CA VAL A 244 15.77 0.76 -20.19
C VAL A 244 15.42 0.47 -21.64
N ALA A 245 16.34 -0.18 -22.34
CA ALA A 245 16.14 -0.64 -23.69
C ALA A 245 16.33 -2.16 -23.77
N PHE A 246 15.38 -2.83 -24.40
CA PHE A 246 15.51 -4.22 -24.80
C PHE A 246 15.94 -4.25 -26.26
N GLY A 247 17.21 -4.54 -26.49
CA GLY A 247 17.77 -4.78 -27.82
C GLY A 247 17.33 -6.14 -28.36
N ASN A 248 17.98 -6.58 -29.44
CA ASN A 248 17.74 -7.91 -30.00
C ASN A 248 18.22 -9.04 -29.08
N ASP A 249 19.42 -8.91 -28.51
CA ASP A 249 20.06 -9.95 -27.68
C ASP A 249 20.56 -9.44 -26.32
N ASP A 250 20.29 -8.17 -25.99
CA ASP A 250 20.76 -7.54 -24.76
C ASP A 250 19.71 -6.64 -24.10
N LEU A 251 19.95 -6.44 -22.80
CA LEU A 251 19.29 -5.46 -21.96
C LEU A 251 20.26 -4.30 -21.72
N ARG A 252 19.88 -3.11 -22.14
CA ARG A 252 20.62 -1.86 -21.94
C ARG A 252 19.91 -1.04 -20.89
N ILE A 253 20.62 -0.63 -19.84
CA ILE A 253 20.08 0.18 -18.75
C ILE A 253 20.97 1.40 -18.57
N ARG A 254 20.39 2.59 -18.64
CA ARG A 254 21.04 3.82 -18.23
C ARG A 254 20.43 4.28 -16.91
N ALA A 255 21.26 4.52 -15.90
CA ALA A 255 20.86 5.06 -14.61
C ALA A 255 21.71 6.30 -14.31
N GLY A 256 21.18 7.48 -14.58
CA GLY A 256 21.95 8.73 -14.55
C GLY A 256 23.11 8.68 -15.55
N ASN A 257 24.34 8.65 -15.03
CA ASN A 257 25.57 8.60 -15.82
C ASN A 257 26.08 7.17 -16.07
N ALA A 258 25.59 6.19 -15.30
CA ALA A 258 25.99 4.81 -15.47
C ALA A 258 25.21 4.16 -16.63
N THR A 259 25.91 3.42 -17.48
CA THR A 259 25.30 2.64 -18.56
C THR A 259 25.73 1.19 -18.41
N HIS A 260 24.77 0.29 -18.40
CA HIS A 260 24.95 -1.15 -18.26
C HIS A 260 24.39 -1.86 -19.48
N ARG A 261 25.14 -2.83 -20.00
CA ARG A 261 24.72 -3.70 -21.10
C ARG A 261 24.85 -5.14 -20.65
N ILE A 262 23.75 -5.87 -20.64
CA ILE A 262 23.67 -7.23 -20.12
C ILE A 262 23.14 -8.12 -21.25
N PRO A 263 23.95 -9.01 -21.82
CA PRO A 263 23.46 -9.98 -22.79
C PRO A 263 22.37 -10.85 -22.16
N PHE A 264 21.31 -11.19 -22.89
CA PHE A 264 20.21 -11.99 -22.34
C PHE A 264 20.66 -13.35 -21.82
N ARG A 265 21.70 -13.95 -22.44
CA ARG A 265 22.32 -15.21 -22.00
C ARG A 265 23.00 -15.12 -20.63
N GLN A 266 23.39 -13.92 -20.21
CA GLN A 266 24.04 -13.67 -18.92
C GLN A 266 23.07 -13.08 -17.90
N LEU A 267 21.79 -12.92 -18.26
CA LEU A 267 20.75 -12.42 -17.37
C LEU A 267 20.36 -13.53 -16.41
N GLN A 268 20.53 -13.28 -15.11
CA GLN A 268 20.23 -14.23 -14.04
C GLN A 268 18.92 -13.90 -13.34
N HIS A 269 18.53 -12.63 -13.33
CA HIS A 269 17.31 -12.20 -12.68
C HIS A 269 16.81 -10.90 -13.31
N LEU A 270 15.53 -10.84 -13.64
CA LEU A 270 14.85 -9.62 -14.05
C LEU A 270 13.47 -9.57 -13.38
N VAL A 271 13.23 -8.56 -12.56
CA VAL A 271 11.90 -8.26 -12.01
C VAL A 271 11.39 -7.00 -12.66
N TRP A 272 10.16 -7.04 -13.15
CA TRP A 272 9.45 -5.90 -13.71
C TRP A 272 8.11 -5.72 -12.99
N ARG A 273 7.98 -4.64 -12.23
CA ARG A 273 6.73 -4.27 -11.54
C ARG A 273 6.21 -2.93 -12.04
N THR A 274 5.01 -2.93 -12.61
CA THR A 274 4.48 -1.80 -13.39
C THR A 274 3.94 -0.65 -12.56
N ARG A 275 3.27 -0.95 -11.43
CA ARG A 275 2.50 0.04 -10.64
C ARG A 275 2.79 -0.07 -9.15
N SER A 276 2.21 0.87 -8.38
CA SER A 276 2.38 1.08 -6.93
C SER A 276 3.63 1.89 -6.58
N ASP A 277 3.72 2.34 -5.32
CA ASP A 277 4.91 2.93 -4.71
C ASP A 277 6.13 2.00 -4.81
N TYR A 278 5.89 0.70 -5.00
CA TYR A 278 6.91 -0.32 -5.21
C TYR A 278 7.19 -0.66 -6.68
N ALA A 279 6.62 0.09 -7.64
CA ALA A 279 6.96 -0.07 -9.07
C ALA A 279 8.48 0.01 -9.24
N ARG A 280 9.06 -0.99 -9.90
CA ARG A 280 10.51 -1.20 -9.89
C ARG A 280 11.00 -2.13 -10.99
N ILE A 281 12.29 -2.03 -11.21
CA ILE A 281 13.07 -2.93 -12.06
C ILE A 281 14.24 -3.45 -11.22
N GLU A 282 14.38 -4.77 -11.12
CA GLU A 282 15.57 -5.40 -10.52
C GLU A 282 16.25 -6.22 -11.59
N VAL A 283 17.56 -6.07 -11.72
CA VAL A 283 18.34 -6.74 -12.76
C VAL A 283 19.62 -7.29 -12.17
N ARG A 284 19.86 -8.58 -12.42
CA ARG A 284 21.12 -9.24 -12.10
C ARG A 284 21.65 -9.99 -13.31
N GLY A 285 22.92 -9.77 -13.65
CA GLY A 285 23.58 -10.44 -14.77
C GLY A 285 24.82 -9.69 -15.23
N ALA A 286 25.77 -10.39 -15.86
CA ALA A 286 27.01 -9.80 -16.39
C ALA A 286 27.78 -8.93 -15.37
N GLY A 287 27.81 -9.30 -14.09
CA GLY A 287 28.45 -8.53 -13.01
C GLY A 287 27.66 -7.31 -12.53
N VAL A 288 26.46 -7.07 -13.06
CA VAL A 288 25.54 -6.00 -12.64
C VAL A 288 24.50 -6.56 -11.66
N ASP A 289 24.23 -5.83 -10.58
CA ASP A 289 23.16 -6.11 -9.60
C ASP A 289 22.48 -4.78 -9.23
N LEU A 290 21.43 -4.42 -9.97
CA LEU A 290 20.80 -3.11 -9.96
C LEU A 290 19.34 -3.21 -9.50
N SER A 291 18.89 -2.27 -8.66
CA SER A 291 17.51 -2.20 -8.18
C SER A 291 17.01 -0.76 -8.28
N LEU A 292 16.16 -0.50 -9.27
CA LEU A 292 15.61 0.82 -9.58
C LEU A 292 14.16 0.90 -9.14
N ILE A 293 13.84 1.73 -8.15
CA ILE A 293 12.48 1.96 -7.67
C ILE A 293 11.92 3.22 -8.32
N THR A 294 10.85 3.07 -9.09
CA THR A 294 10.20 4.17 -9.83
C THR A 294 9.09 4.80 -9.01
N GLY A 295 8.32 3.99 -8.27
CA GLY A 295 7.13 4.46 -7.55
C GLY A 295 7.41 5.51 -6.47
N LEU A 296 8.62 5.53 -5.91
CA LEU A 296 9.06 6.52 -4.92
C LEU A 296 9.83 7.71 -5.52
N ALA A 297 10.19 7.63 -6.80
CA ALA A 297 10.95 8.66 -7.48
C ALA A 297 10.07 9.89 -7.76
N LYS A 298 10.71 11.07 -7.92
CA LYS A 298 10.01 12.24 -8.44
C LYS A 298 9.76 12.02 -9.95
N PRO A 299 8.50 11.90 -10.41
CA PRO A 299 8.27 11.72 -11.83
C PRO A 299 8.60 13.01 -12.62
N PRO A 300 8.96 12.89 -13.90
CA PRO A 300 9.08 14.03 -14.79
C PRO A 300 7.77 14.81 -14.88
N SER A 301 7.84 16.10 -15.18
CA SER A 301 6.65 16.93 -15.37
C SER A 301 5.74 16.33 -16.44
N GLY A 302 4.47 16.12 -16.10
CA GLY A 302 3.48 15.55 -17.02
C GLY A 302 3.59 14.04 -17.22
N ARG A 303 4.45 13.32 -16.49
CA ARG A 303 4.52 11.85 -16.50
C ARG A 303 4.13 11.23 -15.16
N THR A 304 3.65 9.99 -15.18
CA THR A 304 3.45 9.19 -13.96
C THR A 304 4.77 8.52 -13.54
N ALA A 305 4.81 8.03 -12.30
CA ALA A 305 5.93 7.25 -11.76
C ALA A 305 5.81 5.74 -12.06
N GLU A 306 4.90 5.35 -12.95
CA GLU A 306 4.65 3.95 -13.33
C GLU A 306 5.64 3.47 -14.42
N LEU A 307 5.70 2.16 -14.60
CA LEU A 307 6.39 1.53 -15.72
C LEU A 307 5.38 0.95 -16.72
N PRO A 308 5.65 1.02 -18.03
CA PRO A 308 4.79 0.39 -19.02
C PRO A 308 4.80 -1.13 -18.87
N VAL A 309 3.75 -1.76 -19.38
CA VAL A 309 3.72 -3.22 -19.53
C VAL A 309 4.82 -3.66 -20.51
N LEU A 310 5.50 -4.76 -20.22
CA LEU A 310 6.52 -5.30 -21.10
C LEU A 310 5.94 -5.68 -22.47
N PRO A 311 6.61 -5.36 -23.61
CA PRO A 311 6.15 -5.75 -24.93
C PRO A 311 6.19 -7.27 -25.09
N ARG A 312 5.20 -7.86 -25.77
CA ARG A 312 5.12 -9.32 -26.02
C ARG A 312 6.40 -9.90 -26.66
N ARG A 313 7.06 -9.12 -27.52
CA ARG A 313 8.34 -9.51 -28.15
C ARG A 313 9.47 -9.74 -27.13
N VAL A 314 9.47 -9.01 -26.01
CA VAL A 314 10.51 -9.14 -24.98
C VAL A 314 10.36 -10.47 -24.27
N PHE A 315 9.12 -10.88 -23.92
CA PHE A 315 8.86 -12.21 -23.34
C PHE A 315 9.44 -13.32 -24.22
N ARG A 316 9.10 -13.32 -25.51
CA ARG A 316 9.59 -14.32 -26.46
C ARG A 316 11.13 -14.34 -26.55
N ARG A 317 11.79 -13.18 -26.56
CA ARG A 317 13.25 -13.08 -26.62
C ARG A 317 13.93 -13.62 -25.37
N LEU A 318 13.40 -13.30 -24.19
CA LEU A 318 13.92 -13.79 -22.91
C LEU A 318 13.71 -15.30 -22.77
N GLU A 319 12.55 -15.81 -23.19
CA GLU A 319 12.26 -17.26 -23.24
C GLU A 319 13.23 -18.01 -24.17
N LEU A 320 13.50 -17.45 -25.36
CA LEU A 320 14.48 -18.00 -26.30
C LEU A 320 15.92 -17.95 -25.76
N ALA A 321 16.22 -17.00 -24.88
CA ALA A 321 17.50 -16.91 -24.18
C ALA A 321 17.63 -17.89 -23.00
N GLY A 322 16.60 -18.70 -22.73
CA GLY A 322 16.61 -19.73 -21.68
C GLY A 322 16.07 -19.27 -20.32
N LEU A 323 15.34 -18.15 -20.27
CA LEU A 323 14.68 -17.68 -19.05
C LEU A 323 13.24 -18.19 -18.98
N ASP A 324 12.81 -18.57 -17.79
CA ASP A 324 11.40 -18.84 -17.50
C ASP A 324 10.73 -17.59 -16.94
N VAL A 325 9.43 -17.48 -17.22
CA VAL A 325 8.61 -16.35 -16.79
C VAL A 325 7.67 -16.78 -15.66
N GLU A 326 7.79 -16.11 -14.53
CA GLU A 326 6.82 -16.19 -13.46
C GLU A 326 6.00 -14.92 -13.41
N ARG A 327 4.68 -15.06 -13.39
CA ARG A 327 3.78 -13.92 -13.22
C ARG A 327 3.05 -14.02 -11.90
N SER A 328 3.01 -12.90 -11.18
CA SER A 328 2.14 -12.79 -10.01
C SER A 328 0.68 -13.01 -10.42
N ARG A 329 -0.18 -13.43 -9.47
CA ARG A 329 -1.63 -13.66 -9.70
C ARG A 329 -2.40 -12.48 -10.34
N ARG A 330 -1.81 -11.29 -10.37
CA ARG A 330 -2.40 -10.07 -10.94
C ARG A 330 -1.63 -9.51 -12.15
N ASP A 331 -0.61 -10.22 -12.64
CA ASP A 331 0.33 -9.74 -13.67
C ASP A 331 0.98 -8.37 -13.35
N GLU A 332 0.96 -7.95 -12.08
CA GLU A 332 1.55 -6.69 -11.62
C GLU A 332 3.08 -6.80 -11.53
N VAL A 333 3.56 -8.00 -11.22
CA VAL A 333 4.98 -8.37 -11.16
C VAL A 333 5.23 -9.50 -12.14
N VAL A 334 6.22 -9.29 -13.00
CA VAL A 334 6.77 -10.31 -13.89
C VAL A 334 8.22 -10.55 -13.48
N THR A 335 8.56 -11.80 -13.24
CA THR A 335 9.91 -12.22 -12.88
C THR A 335 10.43 -13.14 -13.97
N PHE A 336 11.67 -12.91 -14.40
CA PHE A 336 12.41 -13.80 -15.26
C PHE A 336 13.64 -14.32 -14.52
N SER A 337 13.85 -15.63 -14.61
CA SER A 337 15.01 -16.33 -14.04
C SER A 337 15.44 -17.45 -14.97
N PRO A 338 16.72 -17.85 -14.97
CA PRO A 338 17.18 -19.00 -15.75
C PRO A 338 16.31 -20.21 -15.49
N ARG A 339 15.92 -20.90 -16.56
CA ARG A 339 15.26 -22.19 -16.45
C ARG A 339 16.13 -23.08 -15.60
N GLN A 340 15.63 -23.50 -14.44
CA GLN A 340 16.31 -24.54 -13.67
C GLN A 340 16.37 -25.75 -14.61
N SER A 341 17.58 -26.10 -15.03
CA SER A 341 17.81 -27.40 -15.65
C SER A 341 17.33 -28.40 -14.59
N ALA A 342 16.30 -29.17 -14.90
CA ALA A 342 15.88 -30.27 -14.05
C ALA A 342 17.07 -31.23 -13.92
N HIS A 343 17.92 -31.01 -12.92
CA HIS A 343 18.93 -31.98 -12.55
C HIS A 343 18.22 -33.09 -11.80
N ALA A 344 17.86 -34.11 -12.58
CA ALA A 344 18.10 -35.51 -12.28
C ALA A 344 18.07 -35.86 -10.78
N SER A 345 16.85 -35.99 -10.23
CA SER A 345 16.62 -37.00 -9.21
C SER A 345 16.51 -38.34 -9.93
N THR A 346 17.65 -38.97 -10.19
CA THR A 346 17.79 -40.37 -10.55
C THR A 346 19.21 -40.79 -10.22
N ARG A 347 19.42 -41.12 -8.95
CA ARG A 347 19.93 -42.43 -8.49
C ARG A 347 19.89 -42.51 -6.98
#